data_AF-A0A4P5Y9P0-F1
#
_entry.id   AF-A0A4P5Y9P0-F1
#
_cell.length_a   1.000
_cell.length_b   1.000
_cell.length_c   1.000
_cell.angle_alpha   90.00
_cell.angle_beta   90.00
_cell.angle_gamma   90.00
#
_symmetry.space_group_name_H-M   'P 1'
#
loop_
_entity.id
_entity.type
_entity.pdbx_description
1 polymer ?
#
loop_
_entity_poly.entity_id
_entity_poly.type
_entity_poly.pdbx_seq_one_letter_code
_entity_poly.pdbx_strand_id
1 'polypeptide(L)'
;MATKNNLGCIAAIIVLVPVCIVGWFVAPLVLPMWRWSNLDFPGLAATTKLPQSYLEKRYTFTLRYSSRGDHDPMPWQVMLCEPNWQVADGQERIDEADLLVRVTLISDRTGEAPALLLAGVGSTIRDQFFKCEGWRLPPGSFGASAKRPVIIADMSTWEKLGITKSLALNGQVTDRRMENDDKWPEREDGYVPPKRELIE
;
A
#
# COMPACT_ATOMS: atom_id res chain seq x y z
N MET A 1 -47.71 12.77 -41.43
CA MET A 1 -46.37 13.37 -41.53
C MET A 1 -45.70 13.26 -40.15
N ALA A 2 -45.08 12.13 -39.82
CA ALA A 2 -44.41 11.96 -38.52
C ALA A 2 -43.50 10.72 -38.52
N THR A 3 -42.31 10.83 -39.12
CA THR A 3 -41.25 9.81 -39.02
C THR A 3 -39.88 10.51 -39.05
N LYS A 4 -39.63 11.40 -38.08
CA LYS A 4 -38.30 12.05 -37.95
C LYS A 4 -37.67 11.98 -36.54
N ASN A 5 -38.31 11.37 -35.55
CA ASN A 5 -37.77 11.38 -34.18
C ASN A 5 -36.97 10.13 -33.77
N ASN A 6 -37.00 9.04 -34.54
CA ASN A 6 -36.31 7.79 -34.14
C ASN A 6 -34.89 7.64 -34.69
N LEU A 7 -34.57 8.24 -35.85
CA LEU A 7 -33.24 8.13 -36.46
C LEU A 7 -32.17 8.83 -35.62
N GLY A 8 -32.49 9.96 -34.99
CA GLY A 8 -31.57 10.66 -34.08
C GLY A 8 -31.26 9.85 -32.81
N CYS A 9 -32.28 9.21 -32.22
CA CYS A 9 -32.09 8.30 -31.08
C CYS A 9 -31.27 7.06 -31.46
N ILE A 10 -31.55 6.45 -32.62
CA ILE A 10 -30.80 5.27 -33.10
C ILE A 10 -29.34 5.64 -33.38
N ALA A 11 -29.09 6.77 -34.05
CA ALA A 11 -27.73 7.27 -34.29
C ALA A 11 -27.00 7.58 -32.97
N ALA A 12 -27.67 8.18 -31.99
CA ALA A 12 -27.10 8.42 -30.68
C ALA A 12 -26.73 7.09 -29.98
N ILE A 13 -27.62 6.09 -29.96
CA ILE A 13 -27.34 4.78 -29.35
C ILE A 13 -26.15 4.08 -30.03
N ILE A 14 -26.07 4.13 -31.37
CA ILE A 14 -24.96 3.53 -32.14
C ILE A 14 -23.61 4.17 -31.78
N VAL A 15 -23.57 5.45 -31.40
CA VAL A 15 -22.34 6.11 -30.95
C VAL A 15 -22.09 5.89 -29.46
N LEU A 16 -23.14 5.92 -28.63
CA LEU A 16 -23.03 5.86 -27.17
C LEU A 16 -22.65 4.45 -26.70
N VAL A 17 -23.11 3.38 -27.36
CA VAL A 17 -22.79 2.00 -27.00
C VAL A 17 -21.29 1.70 -27.15
N PRO A 18 -20.63 1.96 -28.30
CA PRO A 18 -19.18 1.82 -28.41
C PRO A 18 -18.39 2.66 -27.40
N VAL A 19 -18.83 3.89 -27.12
CA VAL A 19 -18.20 4.76 -26.11
C VAL A 19 -18.32 4.14 -24.71
N CYS A 20 -19.48 3.60 -24.35
CA CYS A 20 -19.67 2.90 -23.08
C CYS A 20 -18.85 1.60 -23.00
N ILE A 21 -18.72 0.85 -24.10
CA ILE A 21 -17.89 -0.35 -24.15
C ILE A 21 -16.42 0.02 -23.95
N VAL A 22 -15.91 1.03 -24.67
CA VAL A 22 -14.54 1.53 -24.48
C VAL A 22 -14.35 2.03 -23.04
N GLY A 23 -15.32 2.79 -22.51
CA GLY A 23 -15.33 3.23 -21.12
C GLY A 23 -15.26 2.06 -20.12
N TRP A 24 -15.99 0.98 -20.36
CA TRP A 24 -15.96 -0.23 -19.52
C TRP A 24 -14.58 -0.90 -19.50
N PHE A 25 -13.87 -0.93 -20.63
CA PHE A 25 -12.52 -1.49 -20.69
C PHE A 25 -11.44 -0.55 -20.16
N VAL A 26 -11.64 0.77 -20.21
CA VAL A 26 -10.70 1.77 -19.69
C VAL A 26 -10.89 2.03 -18.18
N ALA A 27 -12.11 1.87 -17.68
CA ALA A 27 -12.46 2.11 -16.27
C ALA A 27 -11.57 1.33 -15.27
N PRO A 28 -11.23 0.04 -15.46
CA PRO A 28 -10.34 -0.69 -14.55
C PRO A 28 -8.92 -0.11 -14.46
N LEU A 29 -8.46 0.64 -15.48
CA LEU A 29 -7.16 1.31 -15.45
C LEU A 29 -7.26 2.68 -14.79
N VAL A 30 -8.31 3.43 -15.09
CA VAL A 30 -8.43 4.84 -14.65
C VAL A 30 -9.03 4.97 -13.26
N LEU A 31 -10.00 4.13 -12.90
CA LEU A 31 -10.72 4.25 -11.62
C LEU A 31 -9.83 4.02 -10.39
N PRO A 32 -8.90 3.03 -10.37
CA PRO A 32 -7.99 2.90 -9.25
C PRO A 32 -7.07 4.12 -9.14
N MET A 33 -6.41 4.51 -10.24
CA MET A 33 -5.59 5.73 -10.28
C MET A 33 -6.34 6.97 -9.78
N TRP A 34 -7.59 7.15 -10.22
CA TRP A 34 -8.41 8.28 -9.80
C TRP A 34 -8.80 8.21 -8.32
N ARG A 35 -9.18 7.03 -7.83
CA ARG A 35 -9.54 6.80 -6.41
C ARG A 35 -8.36 7.09 -5.47
N TRP A 36 -7.16 6.64 -5.83
CA TRP A 36 -5.98 6.80 -4.98
C TRP A 36 -5.30 8.17 -5.12
N SER A 37 -5.61 8.91 -6.19
CA SER A 37 -5.24 10.33 -6.31
C SER A 37 -6.27 11.29 -5.68
N ASN A 38 -7.51 10.84 -5.47
CA ASN A 38 -8.59 11.61 -4.83
C ASN A 38 -9.04 10.92 -3.53
N LEU A 39 -8.10 10.75 -2.60
CA LEU A 39 -8.39 10.17 -1.30
C LEU A 39 -9.33 11.09 -0.51
N ASP A 40 -10.38 10.50 0.05
CA ASP A 40 -11.32 11.20 0.94
C ASP A 40 -10.69 11.40 2.33
N PHE A 41 -9.70 12.30 2.41
CA PHE A 41 -9.07 12.69 3.67
C PHE A 41 -10.06 13.29 4.67
N PRO A 42 -11.07 14.09 4.28
CA PRO A 42 -12.12 14.54 5.21
C PRO A 42 -12.88 13.38 5.87
N GLY A 43 -13.30 12.38 5.08
CA GLY A 43 -13.97 11.19 5.59
C GLY A 43 -13.08 10.35 6.50
N LEU A 44 -11.79 10.20 6.15
CA LEU A 44 -10.81 9.52 7.00
C LEU A 44 -10.55 10.29 8.29
N ALA A 45 -10.45 11.61 8.25
CA ALA A 45 -10.27 12.45 9.44
C ALA A 45 -11.45 12.30 10.41
N ALA A 46 -12.68 12.26 9.89
CA ALA A 46 -13.89 12.08 10.70
C ALA A 46 -13.93 10.71 11.41
N THR A 47 -13.49 9.65 10.74
CA THR A 47 -13.52 8.28 11.29
C THR A 47 -12.35 8.01 12.25
N THR A 48 -11.17 8.52 11.92
CA THR A 48 -9.93 8.24 12.66
C THR A 48 -9.64 9.25 13.75
N LYS A 49 -10.39 10.36 13.78
CA LYS A 49 -10.20 11.50 14.69
C LYS A 49 -8.82 12.16 14.57
N LEU A 50 -8.16 11.98 13.43
CA LEU A 50 -6.89 12.63 13.12
C LEU A 50 -7.12 13.91 12.31
N PRO A 51 -6.28 14.95 12.47
CA PRO A 51 -6.36 16.15 11.64
C PRO A 51 -6.19 15.82 10.16
N GLN A 52 -6.99 16.42 9.28
CA GLN A 52 -6.87 16.21 7.83
C GLN A 52 -5.47 16.57 7.32
N SER A 53 -4.91 17.69 7.80
CA SER A 53 -3.55 18.14 7.46
C SER A 53 -2.45 17.15 7.84
N TYR A 54 -2.75 16.16 8.68
CA TYR A 54 -1.84 15.07 9.01
C TYR A 54 -1.91 13.95 7.97
N LEU A 55 -3.13 13.55 7.59
CA LEU A 55 -3.37 12.48 6.64
C LEU A 55 -2.92 12.85 5.23
N GLU A 56 -2.94 14.13 4.89
CA GLU A 56 -2.47 14.66 3.60
C GLU A 56 -0.95 14.71 3.46
N LYS A 57 -0.21 14.54 4.56
CA LYS A 57 1.26 14.57 4.51
C LYS A 57 1.78 13.39 3.71
N ARG A 58 2.68 13.71 2.78
CA ARG A 58 3.47 12.72 2.06
C ARG A 58 4.73 12.39 2.84
N TYR A 59 5.10 11.13 2.79
CA TYR A 59 6.26 10.57 3.45
C TYR A 59 7.10 9.81 2.43
N THR A 60 8.40 9.78 2.67
CA THR A 60 9.35 8.90 2.02
C THR A 60 9.54 7.67 2.89
N PHE A 61 9.28 6.49 2.34
CA PHE A 61 9.41 5.23 3.02
C PHE A 61 10.61 4.46 2.49
N THR A 62 11.34 3.82 3.40
CA THR A 62 12.21 2.69 3.08
C THR A 62 11.49 1.41 3.49
N LEU A 63 11.14 0.60 2.50
CA LEU A 63 10.35 -0.61 2.65
C LEU A 63 11.23 -1.85 2.47
N ARG A 64 10.89 -2.89 3.22
CA ARG A 64 11.46 -4.23 3.10
C ARG A 64 10.36 -5.24 2.79
N TYR A 65 10.60 -6.07 1.80
CA TYR A 65 9.78 -7.25 1.54
C TYR A 65 10.28 -8.43 2.39
N SER A 66 9.45 -8.89 3.33
CA SER A 66 9.77 -9.98 4.27
C SER A 66 8.50 -10.78 4.62
N SER A 67 8.05 -11.62 3.69
CA SER A 67 6.92 -12.52 3.91
C SER A 67 7.20 -13.56 5.01
N ARG A 68 6.19 -13.87 5.83
CA ARG A 68 6.19 -14.94 6.85
C ARG A 68 5.88 -16.32 6.29
N GLY A 69 5.51 -16.42 5.01
CA GLY A 69 5.17 -17.67 4.34
C GLY A 69 4.05 -17.48 3.30
N ASP A 70 3.48 -18.60 2.88
CA ASP A 70 2.40 -18.59 1.89
C ASP A 70 1.17 -17.87 2.45
N HIS A 71 0.54 -17.04 1.62
CA HIS A 71 -0.63 -16.24 1.97
C HIS A 71 -0.43 -15.23 3.10
N ASP A 72 0.79 -14.75 3.34
CA ASP A 72 1.02 -13.61 4.23
C ASP A 72 0.22 -12.39 3.71
N PRO A 73 -0.77 -11.87 4.46
CA PRO A 73 -1.58 -10.73 4.03
C PRO A 73 -0.78 -9.42 4.04
N MET A 74 0.34 -9.34 4.77
CA MET A 74 1.16 -8.14 4.95
C MET A 74 2.66 -8.49 4.91
N PRO A 75 3.18 -8.82 3.72
CA PRO A 75 4.59 -9.18 3.56
C PRO A 75 5.53 -7.96 3.59
N TRP A 76 5.01 -6.75 3.61
CA TRP A 76 5.77 -5.50 3.57
C TRP A 76 6.01 -4.93 4.96
N GLN A 77 7.23 -4.46 5.19
CA GLN A 77 7.65 -3.81 6.43
C GLN A 77 8.22 -2.41 6.11
N VAL A 78 7.83 -1.41 6.89
CA VAL A 78 8.49 -0.10 6.92
C VAL A 78 9.70 -0.20 7.83
N MET A 79 10.85 0.23 7.33
CA MET A 79 12.07 0.35 8.10
C MET A 79 12.33 1.80 8.52
N LEU A 80 12.10 2.73 7.60
CA LEU A 80 12.35 4.15 7.80
C LEU A 80 11.22 4.97 7.18
N CYS A 81 10.87 6.07 7.84
CA CYS A 81 9.83 6.99 7.42
C CYS A 81 10.33 8.43 7.61
N GLU A 82 10.36 9.21 6.53
CA GLU A 82 10.80 10.60 6.52
C GLU A 82 9.70 11.51 5.94
N PRO A 83 9.24 12.57 6.63
CA PRO A 83 9.57 12.93 8.02
C PRO A 83 9.10 11.86 9.01
N ASN A 84 9.67 11.82 10.22
CA ASN A 84 9.22 10.87 11.23
C ASN A 84 7.72 11.07 11.50
N TRP A 85 6.95 9.99 11.33
CA TRP A 85 5.50 9.95 11.50
C TRP A 85 5.03 10.47 12.87
N GLN A 86 5.86 10.30 13.91
CA GLN A 86 5.63 10.77 15.28
C GLN A 86 5.51 12.30 15.39
N VAL A 87 6.19 13.04 14.51
CA VAL A 87 6.27 14.51 14.60
C VAL A 87 4.98 15.18 14.11
N ALA A 88 4.07 14.42 13.49
CA ALA A 88 2.99 15.02 12.74
C ALA A 88 1.66 15.15 13.54
N ASP A 89 1.45 14.42 14.66
CA ASP A 89 0.23 14.51 15.50
C ASP A 89 0.44 15.10 16.90
N GLY A 90 1.69 15.39 17.30
CA GLY A 90 2.00 15.95 18.63
C GLY A 90 1.84 14.97 19.80
N GLN A 91 1.61 13.68 19.54
CA GLN A 91 1.65 12.63 20.56
C GLN A 91 2.93 11.81 20.41
N GLU A 92 3.73 11.74 21.48
CA GLU A 92 4.88 10.85 21.53
C GLU A 92 4.41 9.39 21.47
N ARG A 93 4.33 8.83 20.26
CA ARG A 93 4.16 7.39 20.06
C ARG A 93 5.56 6.80 20.02
N ILE A 94 5.97 6.04 21.04
CA ILE A 94 7.35 5.60 21.30
C ILE A 94 7.95 4.67 20.21
N ASP A 95 7.22 4.35 19.14
CA ASP A 95 7.40 3.05 18.48
C ASP A 95 8.11 3.03 17.12
N GLU A 96 8.94 3.98 16.69
CA GLU A 96 9.51 3.89 15.32
C GLU A 96 10.99 4.19 15.15
N ALA A 97 11.70 4.54 16.22
CA ALA A 97 13.16 4.45 16.19
C ALA A 97 13.53 2.97 16.21
N ASP A 98 14.14 2.50 15.13
CA ASP A 98 14.60 1.12 15.01
C ASP A 98 13.47 0.06 15.13
N LEU A 99 12.28 0.33 14.60
CA LEU A 99 11.20 -0.67 14.51
C LEU A 99 10.91 -1.05 13.06
N LEU A 100 10.81 -2.36 12.79
CA LEU A 100 10.25 -2.90 11.56
C LEU A 100 8.75 -2.99 11.73
N VAL A 101 8.02 -2.14 11.00
CA VAL A 101 6.56 -2.04 11.12
C VAL A 101 5.88 -2.74 9.94
N ARG A 102 5.11 -3.79 10.18
CA ARG A 102 4.29 -4.39 9.09
C ARG A 102 3.16 -3.48 8.66
N VAL A 103 2.93 -3.43 7.34
CA VAL A 103 1.94 -2.55 6.74
C VAL A 103 1.12 -3.26 5.67
N THR A 104 -0.11 -2.80 5.48
CA THR A 104 -0.84 -3.05 4.24
C THR A 104 -0.36 -2.06 3.20
N LEU A 105 0.31 -2.54 2.16
CA LEU A 105 0.82 -1.70 1.07
C LEU A 105 -0.14 -1.71 -0.11
N ILE A 106 -0.52 -0.53 -0.59
CA ILE A 106 -1.45 -0.32 -1.69
C ILE A 106 -0.76 0.53 -2.76
N SER A 107 -0.74 0.04 -4.00
CA SER A 107 -0.31 0.78 -5.18
C SER A 107 -1.37 1.83 -5.54
N ASP A 108 -0.97 3.09 -5.69
CA ASP A 108 -1.85 4.15 -6.18
C ASP A 108 -2.38 3.88 -7.61
N ARG A 109 -1.66 3.08 -8.41
CA ARG A 109 -2.05 2.76 -9.79
C ARG A 109 -3.10 1.67 -9.89
N THR A 110 -3.00 0.64 -9.04
CA THR A 110 -3.81 -0.58 -9.19
C THR A 110 -4.76 -0.80 -8.02
N GLY A 111 -4.52 -0.17 -6.87
CA GLY A 111 -5.24 -0.45 -5.63
C GLY A 111 -4.90 -1.80 -5.00
N GLU A 112 -3.89 -2.50 -5.53
CA GLU A 112 -3.39 -3.77 -5.02
C GLU A 112 -1.96 -3.61 -4.51
N ALA A 113 -1.45 -4.57 -3.75
CA ALA A 113 -0.04 -4.56 -3.36
C ALA A 113 0.87 -4.62 -4.61
N PRO A 114 2.03 -3.95 -4.59
CA PRO A 114 3.00 -4.03 -5.68
C PRO A 114 3.35 -5.48 -6.01
N ALA A 115 3.38 -5.82 -7.30
CA ALA A 115 3.55 -7.19 -7.75
C ALA A 115 4.86 -7.81 -7.21
N LEU A 116 4.74 -9.05 -6.69
CA LEU A 116 5.84 -9.87 -6.18
C LEU A 116 7.00 -10.06 -7.16
N LEU A 117 6.73 -9.97 -8.47
CA LEU A 117 7.74 -10.02 -9.52
C LEU A 117 8.79 -8.89 -9.38
N LEU A 118 8.43 -7.75 -8.77
CA LEU A 118 9.37 -6.68 -8.46
C LEU A 118 10.34 -7.03 -7.33
N ALA A 119 9.91 -7.90 -6.40
CA ALA A 119 10.71 -8.41 -5.28
C ALA A 119 11.62 -9.60 -5.67
N GLY A 120 11.52 -10.09 -6.91
CA GLY A 120 12.34 -11.17 -7.45
C GLY A 120 11.99 -12.54 -6.86
N VAL A 121 11.62 -13.50 -7.72
CA VAL A 121 11.45 -14.89 -7.32
C VAL A 121 12.85 -15.47 -7.09
N GLY A 122 13.28 -15.55 -5.82
CA GLY A 122 14.64 -15.98 -5.42
C GLY A 122 15.45 -14.91 -4.68
N SER A 123 14.78 -14.11 -3.83
CA SER A 123 15.27 -12.88 -3.20
C SER A 123 16.74 -12.91 -2.77
N THR A 124 17.62 -12.29 -3.54
CA THR A 124 18.89 -11.86 -2.99
C THR A 124 18.64 -10.68 -2.04
N ILE A 125 19.53 -10.41 -1.10
CA ILE A 125 19.39 -9.27 -0.16
C ILE A 125 19.10 -7.96 -0.91
N ARG A 126 19.63 -7.79 -2.12
CA ARG A 126 19.37 -6.62 -2.98
C ARG A 126 17.90 -6.47 -3.37
N ASP A 127 17.18 -7.58 -3.49
CA ASP A 127 15.84 -7.62 -4.09
C ASP A 127 14.71 -7.33 -3.10
N GLN A 128 15.06 -7.20 -1.82
CA GLN A 128 14.09 -7.04 -0.74
C GLN A 128 13.83 -5.59 -0.33
N PHE A 129 14.67 -4.63 -0.74
CA PHE A 129 14.58 -3.26 -0.22
C PHE A 129 14.21 -2.24 -1.30
N PHE A 130 13.26 -1.37 -0.96
CA PHE A 130 12.65 -0.41 -1.84
C PHE A 130 12.53 0.95 -1.17
N LYS A 131 12.49 2.00 -1.98
CA LYS A 131 12.18 3.36 -1.58
C LYS A 131 10.98 3.83 -2.38
N CYS A 132 10.03 4.48 -1.72
CA CYS A 132 8.93 5.13 -2.40
C CYS A 132 8.42 6.31 -1.58
N GLU A 133 7.68 7.19 -2.21
CA GLU A 133 6.86 8.18 -1.55
C GLU A 133 5.41 7.72 -1.43
N GLY A 134 4.64 8.34 -0.55
CA GLY A 134 3.22 8.07 -0.45
C GLY A 134 2.57 8.65 0.78
N TRP A 135 1.37 8.15 1.06
CA TRP A 135 0.62 8.48 2.28
C TRP A 135 0.67 7.30 3.23
N ARG A 136 0.87 7.61 4.50
CA ARG A 136 0.65 6.66 5.58
C ARG A 136 -0.66 7.00 6.27
N LEU A 137 -1.45 5.97 6.47
CA LEU A 137 -2.80 6.07 7.00
C LEU A 137 -2.96 5.17 8.22
N PRO A 138 -3.85 5.53 9.14
CA PRO A 138 -4.10 4.75 10.35
C PRO A 138 -4.69 3.36 10.01
N PRO A 139 -4.60 2.41 10.95
CA PRO A 139 -5.21 1.10 10.79
C PRO A 139 -6.71 1.16 10.48
N GLY A 140 -7.21 0.16 9.75
CA GLY A 140 -8.61 0.06 9.34
C GLY A 140 -8.99 0.95 8.15
N SER A 141 -8.08 1.80 7.67
CA SER A 141 -8.32 2.62 6.47
C SER A 141 -8.64 1.74 5.26
N PHE A 142 -9.66 2.12 4.49
CA PHE A 142 -10.11 1.42 3.28
C PHE A 142 -10.46 -0.07 3.45
N GLY A 143 -10.86 -0.48 4.66
CA GLY A 143 -11.21 -1.88 4.95
C GLY A 143 -10.00 -2.81 5.10
N ALA A 144 -8.79 -2.24 5.20
CA ALA A 144 -7.58 -2.98 5.54
C ALA A 144 -7.55 -3.40 7.03
N SER A 145 -6.49 -4.09 7.44
CA SER A 145 -6.32 -4.57 8.82
C SER A 145 -6.55 -3.46 9.86
N ALA A 146 -7.40 -3.74 10.85
CA ALA A 146 -7.74 -2.81 11.93
C ALA A 146 -6.58 -2.54 12.90
N LYS A 147 -5.46 -3.27 12.78
CA LYS A 147 -4.32 -3.20 13.72
C LYS A 147 -3.01 -2.72 13.10
N ARG A 148 -2.90 -2.71 11.76
CA ARG A 148 -1.68 -2.32 11.05
C ARG A 148 -1.91 -1.09 10.19
N PRO A 149 -0.92 -0.20 10.07
CA PRO A 149 -1.06 0.98 9.23
C PRO A 149 -1.16 0.59 7.75
N VAL A 150 -1.76 1.48 6.99
CA VAL A 150 -1.92 1.35 5.53
C VAL A 150 -1.01 2.35 4.86
N ILE A 151 -0.24 1.91 3.88
CA ILE A 151 0.57 2.79 3.03
C ILE A 151 0.00 2.77 1.63
N ILE A 152 -0.30 3.95 1.11
CA ILE A 152 -0.60 4.15 -0.30
C ILE A 152 0.68 4.67 -0.94
N ALA A 153 1.35 3.80 -1.68
CA ALA A 153 2.60 4.13 -2.34
C ALA A 153 2.35 4.77 -3.70
N ASP A 154 3.05 5.86 -3.95
CA ASP A 154 3.16 6.49 -5.26
C ASP A 154 4.08 5.65 -6.13
N MET A 155 3.50 4.85 -7.03
CA MET A 155 4.25 3.92 -7.86
C MET A 155 5.13 4.61 -8.91
N SER A 156 5.00 5.93 -9.11
CA SER A 156 5.93 6.69 -9.95
C SER A 156 7.29 6.93 -9.27
N THR A 157 7.31 6.91 -7.94
CA THR A 157 8.52 7.11 -7.12
C THR A 157 9.13 5.81 -6.61
N TRP A 158 8.56 4.66 -7.01
CA TRP A 158 8.98 3.34 -6.56
C TRP A 158 10.34 2.97 -7.15
N GLU A 159 11.35 2.92 -6.29
CA GLU A 159 12.73 2.61 -6.66
C GLU A 159 13.26 1.44 -5.83
N LYS A 160 14.03 0.56 -6.48
CA LYS A 160 14.77 -0.49 -5.80
C LYS A 160 16.07 0.06 -5.23
N LEU A 161 16.37 -0.24 -3.97
CA LEU A 161 17.60 0.25 -3.36
C LEU A 161 18.86 -0.40 -3.97
N GLY A 162 19.90 0.40 -4.11
CA GLY A 162 21.22 -0.06 -4.56
C GLY A 162 21.85 -1.03 -3.56
N ILE A 163 22.70 -1.93 -4.07
CA ILE A 163 23.30 -3.05 -3.32
C ILE A 163 23.92 -2.62 -2.00
N THR A 164 24.74 -1.55 -2.01
CA THR A 164 25.44 -1.07 -0.81
C THR A 164 24.47 -0.65 0.30
N LYS A 165 23.38 0.04 -0.05
CA LYS A 165 22.35 0.45 0.92
C LYS A 165 21.57 -0.76 1.42
N SER A 166 21.18 -1.67 0.53
CA SER A 166 20.47 -2.89 0.90
C SER A 166 21.28 -3.77 1.86
N LEU A 167 22.60 -3.89 1.64
CA LEU A 167 23.49 -4.62 2.56
C LEU A 167 23.59 -3.94 3.94
N ALA A 168 23.73 -2.61 3.98
CA ALA A 168 23.79 -1.87 5.24
C ALA A 168 22.50 -2.03 6.06
N LEU A 169 21.33 -1.89 5.41
CA LEU A 169 20.02 -2.07 6.03
C LEU A 169 19.81 -3.51 6.50
N ASN A 170 20.20 -4.50 5.69
CA ASN A 170 20.13 -5.90 6.10
C ASN A 170 21.05 -6.20 7.29
N GLY A 171 22.21 -5.54 7.38
CA GLY A 171 23.08 -5.61 8.56
C GLY A 171 22.36 -5.12 9.82
N GLN A 172 21.66 -3.99 9.75
CA GLN A 172 20.88 -3.46 10.90
C GLN A 172 19.79 -4.44 11.36
N VAL A 173 19.09 -5.08 10.42
CA VAL A 173 18.08 -6.10 10.72
C VAL A 173 18.73 -7.34 11.36
N THR A 174 19.84 -7.83 10.79
CA THR A 174 20.50 -9.06 11.22
C THR A 174 21.16 -8.90 12.60
N ASP A 175 21.77 -7.74 12.84
CA ASP A 175 22.40 -7.38 14.11
C ASP A 175 21.38 -7.05 15.22
N ARG A 176 20.08 -7.24 14.96
CA ARG A 176 18.96 -6.92 15.87
C ARG A 176 18.97 -5.47 16.35
N ARG A 177 19.51 -4.56 15.54
CA ARG A 177 19.41 -3.13 15.83
C ARG A 177 17.97 -2.66 15.67
N MET A 178 17.20 -3.32 14.80
CA MET A 178 15.77 -3.06 14.63
C MET A 178 14.91 -4.16 15.26
N GLU A 179 13.94 -3.77 16.07
CA GLU A 179 12.92 -4.66 16.63
C GLU A 179 11.87 -5.00 15.56
N ASN A 180 11.27 -6.20 15.65
CA ASN A 180 10.18 -6.60 14.74
C ASN A 180 8.84 -6.57 15.50
N ASP A 181 7.92 -5.75 15.02
CA ASP A 181 6.61 -5.54 15.62
C ASP A 181 5.63 -6.72 15.43
N ASP A 182 6.07 -7.78 14.73
CA ASP A 182 5.41 -9.09 14.73
C ASP A 182 5.27 -9.72 16.11
N LYS A 183 6.16 -9.37 17.04
CA LYS A 183 6.19 -9.96 18.38
C LYS A 183 5.14 -9.38 19.31
N TRP A 184 4.40 -8.35 18.87
CA TRP A 184 3.53 -7.56 19.73
C TRP A 184 2.06 -8.01 19.54
N PRO A 185 1.41 -8.58 20.58
CA PRO A 185 0.06 -9.17 20.46
C PRO A 185 -1.02 -8.18 19.98
N GLU A 186 -0.90 -6.92 20.39
CA GLU A 186 -1.79 -5.83 20.00
C GLU A 186 -1.77 -5.53 18.48
N ARG A 187 -0.71 -5.94 17.79
CA ARG A 187 -0.55 -5.78 16.34
C ARG A 187 -0.80 -7.09 15.56
N GLU A 188 -1.28 -8.16 16.19
CA GLU A 188 -1.57 -9.41 15.47
C GLU A 188 -2.58 -9.22 14.34
N ASP A 189 -2.25 -9.70 13.16
CA ASP A 189 -3.02 -9.49 11.92
C ASP A 189 -3.76 -10.73 11.40
N GLY A 190 -3.80 -11.79 12.21
CA GLY A 190 -4.49 -13.02 11.87
C GLY A 190 -3.74 -13.93 10.90
N TYR A 191 -2.46 -13.66 10.59
CA TYR A 191 -1.63 -14.62 9.86
C TYR A 191 -1.43 -15.88 10.71
N VAL A 192 -1.85 -17.02 10.16
CA VAL A 192 -1.60 -18.34 10.73
C VAL A 192 -0.69 -19.07 9.76
N PRO A 193 0.53 -19.48 10.18
CA PRO A 193 1.41 -20.22 9.30
C PRO A 193 0.73 -21.53 8.88
N PRO A 194 0.90 -21.98 7.63
CA PRO A 194 0.36 -23.27 7.21
C PRO A 194 0.87 -24.36 8.15
N LYS A 195 -0.06 -25.20 8.64
CA LYS A 195 0.32 -26.37 9.44
C LYS A 195 1.24 -27.21 8.56
N ARG A 196 2.50 -27.38 8.99
CA ARG A 196 3.36 -28.39 8.36
C ARG A 196 2.70 -29.74 8.62
N GLU A 197 2.02 -30.28 7.62
CA GLU A 197 1.75 -31.71 7.59
C GLU A 197 3.12 -32.38 7.52
N LEU A 198 3.53 -33.01 8.62
CA LEU A 198 4.66 -33.92 8.62
C LEU A 198 4.26 -35.05 7.68
N ILE A 199 4.84 -35.04 6.48
CA ILE A 199 4.87 -36.21 5.62
C ILE A 199 5.83 -37.17 6.33
N GLU A 200 5.27 -38.07 7.14
CA GLU A 200 5.96 -39.25 7.68
C GLU A 200 6.26 -40.27 6.57
#